data_AF-A0A7S2NNN6-F1
#
_entry.id   AF-A0A7S2NNN6-F1
#
_cell.length_a   1.000
_cell.length_b   1.000
_cell.length_c   1.000
_cell.angle_alpha   90.00
_cell.angle_beta   90.00
_cell.angle_gamma   90.00
#
_symmetry.space_group_name_H-M   'P 1'
#
loop_
_entity.id
_entity.type
_entity.pdbx_description
1 polymer ?
#
loop_
_entity_poly.entity_id
_entity_poly.type
_entity_poly.pdbx_seq_one_letter_code
_entity_poly.pdbx_strand_id
1 'polypeptide(L)'
;AVSGAVARKGAERLADYNNAATLAKLAAAAADGSLGGAQSAATLASVTKEEAERQGLAPSHAAVKGAVLARIALVDDGTHPFGCAAGALRRRYEQFHAESELIIPQFSAALGMMSPHLDALSTLADQSQALTVSHLQNTLDETEWLPEAARRLGAHAASAFGAGFGGSVWALVDAKEALAFSATWQAEYAQAYPGRQPHARFFTMERPPSGASSVL
;
A
#
# COMPACT_ATOMS: atom_id res chain seq x y z
N ALA A 1 -4.73 19.37 -6.66
CA ALA A 1 -3.73 19.57 -5.59
C ALA A 1 -3.25 18.20 -5.12
N VAL A 2 -2.01 18.05 -4.62
CA VAL A 2 -1.43 16.75 -4.20
C VAL A 2 -1.09 16.81 -2.72
N SER A 3 -1.63 15.89 -1.91
CA SER A 3 -1.58 15.92 -0.43
C SER A 3 -0.39 15.11 -0.05
N GLY A 4 0.46 15.60 0.85
CA GLY A 4 1.60 14.78 1.25
C GLY A 4 2.55 15.39 2.25
N ALA A 5 3.21 14.49 2.97
CA ALA A 5 4.45 14.72 3.68
C ALA A 5 5.61 14.62 2.67
N VAL A 6 6.53 15.57 2.71
CA VAL A 6 7.67 15.56 1.77
C VAL A 6 8.54 14.32 2.01
N ALA A 7 8.56 13.45 1.01
CA ALA A 7 9.55 12.40 0.89
C ALA A 7 10.90 13.05 0.57
N ARG A 8 11.79 13.19 1.57
CA ARG A 8 13.21 13.42 1.29
C ARG A 8 13.79 12.11 0.77
N LYS A 9 13.93 11.99 -0.56
CA LYS A 9 14.74 10.95 -1.21
C LYS A 9 16.23 11.21 -0.95
N GLY A 10 16.67 11.02 0.28
CA GLY A 10 18.10 10.89 0.59
C GLY A 10 18.64 9.58 -0.02
N ALA A 11 19.93 9.54 -0.35
CA ALA A 11 20.57 8.38 -0.97
C ALA A 11 20.36 7.06 -0.18
N GLU A 12 20.27 7.15 1.16
CA GLU A 12 19.99 6.02 2.04
C GLU A 12 18.58 5.43 1.83
N ARG A 13 17.54 6.27 1.72
CA ARG A 13 16.16 5.79 1.49
C ARG A 13 15.90 5.32 0.06
N LEU A 14 16.78 5.67 -0.89
CA LEU A 14 16.71 5.16 -2.25
C LEU A 14 17.09 3.67 -2.31
N ALA A 15 17.99 3.21 -1.45
CA ALA A 15 18.33 1.80 -1.30
C ALA A 15 17.13 0.99 -0.78
N ASP A 16 16.42 1.50 0.22
CA ASP A 16 15.21 0.87 0.78
C ASP A 16 14.03 0.89 -0.21
N TYR A 17 13.88 1.98 -0.98
CA TYR A 17 12.89 2.05 -2.08
C TYR A 17 13.16 1.00 -3.16
N ASN A 18 14.42 0.87 -3.58
CA ASN A 18 14.81 -0.16 -4.56
C ASN A 18 14.61 -1.57 -4.00
N ASN A 19 14.60 -1.74 -2.67
CA ASN A 19 14.35 -3.02 -2.02
C ASN A 19 12.92 -3.53 -2.27
N ALA A 20 11.87 -2.71 -2.14
CA ALA A 20 10.47 -3.18 -2.27
C ALA A 20 10.12 -3.72 -3.67
N ALA A 21 10.61 -3.06 -4.72
CA ALA A 21 10.45 -3.53 -6.11
C ALA A 21 11.32 -4.75 -6.40
N THR A 22 12.52 -4.81 -5.81
CA THR A 22 13.42 -5.97 -5.92
C THR A 22 12.80 -7.19 -5.25
N LEU A 23 12.32 -7.06 -4.00
CA LEU A 23 11.63 -8.14 -3.28
C LEU A 23 10.42 -8.67 -4.05
N ALA A 24 9.66 -7.80 -4.73
CA ALA A 24 8.53 -8.25 -5.55
C ALA A 24 8.99 -9.11 -6.74
N LYS A 25 10.07 -8.69 -7.44
CA LYS A 25 10.64 -9.45 -8.55
C LYS A 25 11.22 -10.79 -8.07
N LEU A 26 11.93 -10.79 -6.95
CA LEU A 26 12.52 -12.00 -6.38
C LEU A 26 11.44 -12.97 -5.88
N ALA A 27 10.38 -12.47 -5.25
CA ALA A 27 9.25 -13.30 -4.84
C ALA A 27 8.50 -13.89 -6.05
N ALA A 28 8.35 -13.14 -7.14
CA ALA A 28 7.79 -13.67 -8.38
C ALA A 28 8.68 -14.75 -9.02
N ALA A 29 9.99 -14.48 -9.09
CA ALA A 29 10.99 -15.43 -9.59
C ALA A 29 11.11 -16.70 -8.70
N ALA A 30 10.83 -16.57 -7.41
CA ALA A 30 10.76 -17.70 -6.50
C ALA A 30 9.54 -18.57 -6.77
N ALA A 31 8.40 -17.92 -7.00
CA ALA A 31 7.15 -18.59 -7.26
C ALA A 31 7.12 -19.31 -8.62
N ASP A 32 7.75 -18.78 -9.66
CA ASP A 32 7.80 -19.42 -10.99
C ASP A 32 9.00 -20.39 -11.17
N GLY A 33 9.91 -20.46 -10.19
CA GLY A 33 11.10 -21.31 -10.21
C GLY A 33 12.27 -20.77 -11.05
N SER A 34 12.24 -19.49 -11.44
CA SER A 34 13.24 -18.86 -12.30
C SER A 34 14.39 -18.15 -11.56
N LEU A 35 14.44 -18.23 -10.23
CA LEU A 35 15.41 -17.53 -9.38
C LEU A 35 16.90 -17.73 -9.70
N GLY A 36 17.26 -18.69 -10.56
CA GLY A 36 18.62 -18.91 -11.08
C GLY A 36 18.74 -18.89 -12.61
N GLY A 37 17.69 -18.50 -13.34
CA GLY A 37 17.63 -18.45 -14.81
C GLY A 37 17.75 -17.03 -15.37
N ALA A 38 17.77 -16.91 -16.70
CA ALA A 38 17.73 -15.61 -17.40
C ALA A 38 16.54 -14.76 -16.91
N GLN A 39 16.68 -13.43 -16.92
CA GLN A 39 15.73 -12.45 -16.37
C GLN A 39 14.27 -12.91 -16.47
N SER A 40 13.67 -13.28 -15.35
CA SER A 40 12.24 -13.59 -15.31
C SER A 40 11.43 -12.31 -15.51
N ALA A 41 10.49 -12.39 -16.46
CA ALA A 41 9.48 -11.37 -16.69
C ALA A 41 8.26 -11.53 -15.76
N ALA A 42 8.26 -12.53 -14.88
CA ALA A 42 7.13 -12.80 -14.00
C ALA A 42 6.91 -11.67 -12.99
N THR A 43 5.65 -11.47 -12.67
CA THR A 43 5.19 -10.52 -11.65
C THR A 43 4.38 -11.28 -10.62
N LEU A 44 4.20 -10.70 -9.43
CA LEU A 44 3.34 -11.31 -8.40
C LEU A 44 1.90 -11.55 -8.91
N ALA A 45 1.42 -10.65 -9.79
CA ALA A 45 0.13 -10.79 -10.44
C ALA A 45 0.10 -11.98 -11.42
N SER A 46 1.13 -12.13 -12.28
CA SER A 46 1.16 -13.22 -13.26
C SER A 46 1.24 -14.59 -12.57
N VAL A 47 2.14 -14.76 -11.58
CA VAL A 47 2.27 -16.04 -10.87
C VAL A 47 1.03 -16.41 -10.06
N THR A 48 0.30 -15.40 -9.53
CA THR A 48 -0.97 -15.64 -8.83
C THR A 48 -2.07 -16.04 -9.81
N LYS A 49 -2.16 -15.35 -10.96
CA LYS A 49 -3.15 -15.63 -11.99
C LYS A 49 -2.95 -17.01 -12.62
N GLU A 50 -1.72 -17.35 -13.02
CA GLU A 50 -1.39 -18.66 -13.59
C GLU A 50 -1.69 -19.79 -12.60
N GLU A 51 -1.41 -19.57 -11.32
CA GLU A 51 -1.74 -20.54 -10.27
C GLU A 51 -3.24 -20.71 -10.09
N ALA A 52 -4.00 -19.61 -10.13
CA ALA A 52 -5.46 -19.62 -10.06
C ALA A 52 -6.06 -20.38 -11.25
N GLU A 53 -5.57 -20.12 -12.46
CA GLU A 53 -5.97 -20.83 -13.69
C GLU A 53 -5.66 -22.33 -13.61
N ARG A 54 -4.47 -22.69 -13.14
CA ARG A 54 -4.05 -24.09 -12.95
C ARG A 54 -4.95 -24.86 -11.98
N GLN A 55 -5.45 -24.19 -10.94
CA GLN A 55 -6.35 -24.78 -9.95
C GLN A 55 -7.84 -24.65 -10.32
N GLY A 56 -8.19 -23.86 -11.34
CA GLY A 56 -9.59 -23.53 -11.64
C GLY A 56 -10.27 -22.72 -10.53
N LEU A 57 -9.52 -21.85 -9.84
CA LEU A 57 -9.98 -21.04 -8.70
C LEU A 57 -9.84 -19.55 -8.98
N ALA A 58 -10.42 -18.72 -8.12
CA ALA A 58 -10.17 -17.27 -8.13
C ALA A 58 -8.78 -16.93 -7.57
N PRO A 59 -8.09 -15.88 -8.07
CA PRO A 59 -6.84 -15.38 -7.50
C PRO A 59 -6.88 -15.07 -5.99
N SER A 60 -8.05 -14.65 -5.49
CA SER A 60 -8.30 -14.37 -4.08
C SER A 60 -8.40 -15.62 -3.19
N HIS A 61 -8.48 -16.83 -3.77
CA HIS A 61 -8.71 -18.06 -3.03
C HIS A 61 -7.49 -18.45 -2.18
N ALA A 62 -7.73 -18.90 -0.94
CA ALA A 62 -6.65 -19.23 0.00
C ALA A 62 -5.70 -20.33 -0.50
N ALA A 63 -6.22 -21.30 -1.26
CA ALA A 63 -5.41 -22.37 -1.87
C ALA A 63 -4.42 -21.85 -2.93
N VAL A 64 -4.79 -20.80 -3.68
CA VAL A 64 -3.90 -20.15 -4.66
C VAL A 64 -2.76 -19.45 -3.92
N LYS A 65 -3.11 -18.62 -2.92
CA LYS A 65 -2.13 -17.96 -2.04
C LYS A 65 -1.17 -18.98 -1.40
N GLY A 66 -1.71 -20.06 -0.84
CA GLY A 66 -0.94 -21.11 -0.18
C GLY A 66 0.06 -21.79 -1.12
N ALA A 67 -0.34 -22.09 -2.36
CA ALA A 67 0.53 -22.73 -3.34
C ALA A 67 1.65 -21.81 -3.83
N VAL A 68 1.40 -20.51 -4.00
CA VAL A 68 2.47 -19.54 -4.30
C VAL A 68 3.43 -19.41 -3.12
N LEU A 69 2.91 -19.28 -1.91
CA LEU A 69 3.74 -19.18 -0.69
C LEU A 69 4.60 -20.42 -0.44
N ALA A 70 4.09 -21.62 -0.76
CA ALA A 70 4.84 -22.85 -0.61
C ALA A 70 6.11 -22.85 -1.49
N ARG A 71 6.04 -22.28 -2.69
CA ARG A 71 7.18 -22.16 -3.61
C ARG A 71 8.17 -21.10 -3.15
N ILE A 72 7.67 -19.93 -2.72
CA ILE A 72 8.51 -18.87 -2.12
C ILE A 72 9.27 -19.39 -0.89
N ALA A 73 8.64 -20.21 -0.05
CA ALA A 73 9.23 -20.71 1.17
C ALA A 73 10.47 -21.61 0.94
N LEU A 74 10.66 -22.17 -0.25
CA LEU A 74 11.81 -23.01 -0.58
C LEU A 74 13.14 -22.24 -0.63
N VAL A 75 13.08 -20.91 -0.75
CA VAL A 75 14.24 -20.05 -1.04
C VAL A 75 14.29 -18.78 -0.18
N ASP A 76 13.27 -18.54 0.65
CA ASP A 76 13.13 -17.34 1.50
C ASP A 76 13.74 -17.53 2.90
N ASP A 77 14.94 -18.14 2.95
CA ASP A 77 15.65 -18.55 4.17
C ASP A 77 16.69 -17.53 4.65
N GLY A 78 16.81 -16.39 3.95
CA GLY A 78 17.77 -15.34 4.27
C GLY A 78 19.15 -15.52 3.63
N THR A 79 19.36 -16.57 2.84
CA THR A 79 20.64 -16.83 2.15
C THR A 79 20.68 -16.32 0.72
N HIS A 80 19.64 -15.60 0.30
CA HIS A 80 19.50 -15.11 -1.07
C HIS A 80 20.71 -14.27 -1.51
N PRO A 81 21.24 -14.43 -2.73
CA PRO A 81 22.41 -13.66 -3.21
C PRO A 81 22.26 -12.13 -3.19
N PHE A 82 21.03 -11.63 -3.12
CA PHE A 82 20.73 -10.19 -3.00
C PHE A 82 20.61 -9.71 -1.56
N GLY A 83 20.91 -10.56 -0.57
CA GLY A 83 20.98 -10.20 0.85
C GLY A 83 19.64 -9.89 1.50
N CYS A 84 18.53 -10.48 1.05
CA CYS A 84 17.24 -10.27 1.69
C CYS A 84 17.13 -11.09 2.99
N ALA A 85 16.53 -10.51 4.03
CA ALA A 85 16.27 -11.20 5.28
C ALA A 85 15.29 -12.38 5.08
N ALA A 86 15.38 -13.39 5.94
CA ALA A 86 14.44 -14.50 5.93
C ALA A 86 12.98 -14.03 6.06
N GLY A 87 12.10 -14.64 5.28
CA GLY A 87 10.67 -14.29 5.24
C GLY A 87 10.35 -12.99 4.48
N ALA A 88 11.33 -12.29 3.90
CA ALA A 88 11.08 -11.02 3.22
C ALA A 88 10.27 -11.20 1.93
N LEU A 89 10.52 -12.27 1.18
CA LEU A 89 9.78 -12.57 -0.05
C LEU A 89 8.33 -12.96 0.27
N ARG A 90 8.14 -13.78 1.30
CA ARG A 90 6.83 -14.12 1.87
C ARG A 90 6.03 -12.89 2.24
N ARG A 91 6.59 -12.01 3.08
CA ARG A 91 5.90 -10.79 3.53
C ARG A 91 5.49 -9.91 2.34
N ARG A 92 6.39 -9.78 1.35
CA ARG A 92 6.11 -9.00 0.15
C ARG A 92 4.94 -9.58 -0.66
N TYR A 93 4.88 -10.90 -0.82
CA TYR A 93 3.78 -11.57 -1.50
C TYR A 93 2.47 -11.52 -0.71
N GLU A 94 2.51 -11.75 0.61
CA GLU A 94 1.34 -11.69 1.48
C GLU A 94 0.68 -10.31 1.43
N GLN A 95 1.47 -9.24 1.46
CA GLN A 95 0.97 -7.89 1.30
C GLN A 95 0.36 -7.65 -0.09
N PHE A 96 1.05 -8.09 -1.16
CA PHE A 96 0.54 -7.94 -2.52
C PHE A 96 -0.82 -8.64 -2.69
N HIS A 97 -0.93 -9.88 -2.24
CA HIS A 97 -2.13 -10.69 -2.37
C HIS A 97 -3.29 -10.09 -1.58
N ALA A 98 -3.04 -9.68 -0.33
CA ALA A 98 -4.05 -9.04 0.50
C ALA A 98 -4.55 -7.73 -0.13
N GLU A 99 -3.66 -6.86 -0.59
CA GLU A 99 -4.07 -5.59 -1.23
C GLU A 99 -4.81 -5.83 -2.55
N SER A 100 -4.22 -6.59 -3.46
CA SER A 100 -4.67 -6.66 -4.85
C SER A 100 -5.88 -7.56 -5.03
N GLU A 101 -5.95 -8.65 -4.28
CA GLU A 101 -6.97 -9.70 -4.47
C GLU A 101 -8.11 -9.62 -3.45
N LEU A 102 -7.92 -8.91 -2.33
CA LEU A 102 -8.92 -8.82 -1.26
C LEU A 102 -9.33 -7.37 -0.97
N ILE A 103 -8.40 -6.53 -0.52
CA ILE A 103 -8.70 -5.20 0.03
C ILE A 103 -9.19 -4.26 -1.05
N ILE A 104 -8.43 -4.05 -2.13
CA ILE A 104 -8.79 -3.11 -3.20
C ILE A 104 -10.14 -3.48 -3.85
N PRO A 105 -10.40 -4.75 -4.24
CA PRO A 105 -11.69 -5.14 -4.78
C PRO A 105 -12.86 -4.90 -3.81
N GLN A 106 -12.70 -5.25 -2.52
CA GLN A 106 -13.74 -5.07 -1.51
C GLN A 106 -13.98 -3.59 -1.19
N PHE A 107 -12.91 -2.80 -1.10
CA PHE A 107 -12.99 -1.36 -0.86
C PHE A 107 -13.71 -0.67 -2.02
N SER A 108 -13.36 -1.04 -3.26
CA SER A 108 -14.01 -0.51 -4.47
C SER A 108 -15.49 -0.87 -4.51
N ALA A 109 -15.85 -2.11 -4.15
CA ALA A 109 -17.24 -2.55 -4.09
C ALA A 109 -18.03 -1.78 -3.03
N ALA A 110 -17.48 -1.63 -1.81
CA ALA A 110 -18.11 -0.89 -0.72
C ALA A 110 -18.28 0.61 -1.04
N LEU A 111 -17.31 1.21 -1.73
CA LEU A 111 -17.36 2.61 -2.15
C LEU A 111 -18.40 2.84 -3.26
N GLY A 112 -18.60 1.85 -4.14
CA GLY A 112 -19.55 1.91 -5.26
C GLY A 112 -21.02 1.76 -4.87
N MET A 113 -21.33 1.51 -3.61
CA MET A 113 -22.70 1.35 -3.13
C MET A 113 -23.44 2.69 -3.01
N MET A 114 -24.75 2.69 -3.28
CA MET A 114 -25.60 3.89 -3.15
C MET A 114 -25.55 4.49 -1.74
N SER A 115 -25.37 3.64 -0.73
CA SER A 115 -25.05 4.03 0.64
C SER A 115 -23.76 3.30 1.02
N PRO A 116 -22.61 3.99 1.03
CA PRO A 116 -21.33 3.37 1.33
C PRO A 116 -21.33 2.71 2.71
N HIS A 117 -20.80 1.49 2.79
CA HIS A 117 -20.58 0.80 4.07
C HIS A 117 -19.33 1.37 4.75
N LEU A 118 -19.50 2.46 5.50
CA LEU A 118 -18.40 3.19 6.13
C LEU A 118 -17.57 2.31 7.08
N ASP A 119 -18.19 1.40 7.83
CA ASP A 119 -17.48 0.45 8.71
C ASP A 119 -16.58 -0.52 7.93
N ALA A 120 -17.03 -0.95 6.75
CA ALA A 120 -16.24 -1.80 5.87
C ALA A 120 -15.04 -1.02 5.30
N LEU A 121 -15.27 0.22 4.83
CA LEU A 121 -14.20 1.09 4.34
C LEU A 121 -13.16 1.39 5.43
N SER A 122 -13.62 1.67 6.65
CA SER A 122 -12.78 1.83 7.83
C SER A 122 -11.89 0.61 8.03
N THR A 123 -12.50 -0.57 8.17
CA THR A 123 -11.79 -1.82 8.45
C THR A 123 -10.75 -2.14 7.38
N LEU A 124 -11.12 -1.98 6.11
CA LEU A 124 -10.24 -2.26 4.98
C LEU A 124 -9.07 -1.27 4.89
N ALA A 125 -9.31 0.02 5.16
CA ALA A 125 -8.24 1.01 5.19
C ALA A 125 -7.25 0.76 6.35
N ASP A 126 -7.77 0.41 7.53
CA ASP A 126 -6.94 0.08 8.69
C ASP A 126 -6.09 -1.18 8.43
N GLN A 127 -6.65 -2.19 7.76
CA GLN A 127 -5.91 -3.37 7.32
C GLN A 127 -4.81 -3.03 6.31
N SER A 128 -5.11 -2.20 5.31
CA SER A 128 -4.13 -1.73 4.32
C SER A 128 -2.98 -0.98 4.98
N GLN A 129 -3.30 -0.07 5.91
CA GLN A 129 -2.30 0.68 6.68
C GLN A 129 -1.44 -0.28 7.53
N ALA A 130 -2.05 -1.24 8.22
CA ALA A 130 -1.34 -2.22 9.04
C ALA A 130 -0.37 -3.10 8.22
N LEU A 131 -0.76 -3.48 6.99
CA LEU A 131 0.12 -4.22 6.07
C LEU A 131 1.28 -3.35 5.56
N THR A 132 1.04 -2.06 5.34
CA THR A 132 2.10 -1.11 4.96
C THR A 132 3.17 -1.03 6.06
N VAL A 133 2.75 -0.92 7.33
CA VAL A 133 3.67 -0.86 8.48
C VAL A 133 4.37 -2.19 8.72
N SER A 134 3.64 -3.31 8.74
CA SER A 134 4.19 -4.60 9.16
C SER A 134 4.89 -5.40 8.06
N HIS A 135 4.50 -5.25 6.79
CA HIS A 135 5.03 -6.06 5.68
C HIS A 135 5.92 -5.25 4.74
N LEU A 136 5.46 -4.08 4.29
CA LEU A 136 6.28 -3.24 3.40
C LEU A 136 7.40 -2.53 4.15
N GLN A 137 7.14 -2.14 5.40
CA GLN A 137 8.10 -1.44 6.28
C GLN A 137 8.74 -0.22 5.56
N ASN A 138 7.95 0.43 4.70
CA ASN A 138 8.36 1.57 3.89
C ASN A 138 7.70 2.87 4.38
N THR A 139 7.38 2.94 5.66
CA THR A 139 6.73 4.07 6.31
C THR A 139 7.75 5.01 6.96
N LEU A 140 7.30 6.23 7.24
CA LEU A 140 7.91 7.16 8.19
C LEU A 140 6.93 7.36 9.34
N ASP A 141 7.44 7.79 10.51
CA ASP A 141 6.63 8.14 11.68
C ASP A 141 5.41 8.99 11.31
N GLU A 142 5.58 9.98 10.44
CA GLU A 142 4.51 10.87 9.98
C GLU A 142 3.41 10.14 9.21
N THR A 143 3.79 9.20 8.34
CA THR A 143 2.84 8.43 7.51
C THR A 143 2.16 7.30 8.27
N GLU A 144 2.65 6.96 9.48
CA GLU A 144 1.94 6.10 10.44
C GLU A 144 1.01 6.92 11.32
N TRP A 145 1.49 8.07 11.79
CA TRP A 145 0.74 8.96 12.68
C TRP A 145 -0.44 9.66 12.00
N LEU A 146 -0.28 10.11 10.74
CA LEU A 146 -1.30 10.89 10.02
C LEU A 146 -2.63 10.12 9.87
N PRO A 147 -2.67 8.86 9.40
CA PRO A 147 -3.90 8.07 9.36
C PRO A 147 -4.54 7.91 10.74
N GLU A 148 -3.76 7.60 11.77
CA GLU A 148 -4.25 7.45 13.15
C GLU A 148 -4.89 8.75 13.66
N ALA A 149 -4.21 9.88 13.46
CA ALA A 149 -4.71 11.20 13.82
C ALA A 149 -6.00 11.55 13.07
N ALA A 150 -6.08 11.23 11.77
CA ALA A 150 -7.29 11.43 10.99
C ALA A 150 -8.47 10.64 11.57
N ARG A 151 -8.26 9.37 11.95
CA ARG A 151 -9.31 8.54 12.59
C ARG A 151 -9.75 9.11 13.93
N ARG A 152 -8.80 9.54 14.78
CA ARG A 152 -9.10 10.19 16.07
C ARG A 152 -9.94 11.46 15.91
N LEU A 153 -9.72 12.21 14.83
CA LEU A 153 -10.47 13.41 14.47
C LEU A 153 -11.81 13.15 13.78
N GLY A 154 -12.21 11.88 13.62
CA GLY A 154 -13.52 11.51 13.08
C GLY A 154 -13.55 11.20 11.59
N ALA A 155 -12.41 10.93 10.95
CA ALA A 155 -12.42 10.37 9.60
C ALA A 155 -13.05 8.97 9.58
N HIS A 156 -13.82 8.69 8.54
CA HIS A 156 -14.44 7.38 8.28
C HIS A 156 -13.39 6.32 7.94
N ALA A 157 -12.34 6.71 7.23
CA ALA A 157 -11.23 5.85 6.85
C ALA A 157 -10.00 6.72 6.55
N ALA A 158 -8.80 6.20 6.75
CA ALA A 158 -7.56 6.90 6.39
C ALA A 158 -6.43 5.89 6.16
N SER A 159 -5.53 6.17 5.22
CA SER A 159 -4.36 5.34 4.96
C SER A 159 -3.27 6.12 4.22
N ALA A 160 -2.01 5.69 4.40
CA ALA A 160 -0.90 6.15 3.59
C ALA A 160 -0.96 5.54 2.18
N PHE A 161 -0.48 6.28 1.18
CA PHE A 161 -0.40 5.79 -0.19
C PHE A 161 0.76 6.39 -0.97
N GLY A 162 1.07 5.75 -2.09
CA GLY A 162 2.18 6.10 -2.97
C GLY A 162 3.37 5.18 -2.79
N ALA A 163 4.55 5.68 -3.11
CA ALA A 163 5.79 4.90 -3.18
C ALA A 163 6.38 4.50 -1.82
N GLY A 164 5.92 5.09 -0.71
CA GLY A 164 6.53 4.97 0.61
C GLY A 164 7.73 5.90 0.83
N PHE A 165 8.32 5.81 2.03
CA PHE A 165 9.42 6.63 2.56
C PHE A 165 9.11 8.13 2.60
N GLY A 166 7.85 8.42 2.94
CA GLY A 166 7.17 9.71 2.79
C GLY A 166 6.01 9.55 1.81
N GLY A 167 5.52 10.66 1.25
CA GLY A 167 4.47 10.63 0.26
C GLY A 167 3.15 11.13 0.81
N SER A 168 2.06 10.44 0.51
CA SER A 168 0.73 11.00 0.64
C SER A 168 -0.11 10.22 1.63
N VAL A 169 -0.99 10.91 2.33
CA VAL A 169 -1.99 10.31 3.20
C VAL A 169 -3.34 10.85 2.78
N TRP A 170 -4.36 9.99 2.77
CA TRP A 170 -5.74 10.38 2.53
C TRP A 170 -6.59 10.09 3.76
N ALA A 171 -7.67 10.87 3.91
CA ALA A 171 -8.71 10.66 4.90
C ALA A 171 -10.07 10.86 4.22
N LEU A 172 -11.01 9.94 4.47
CA LEU A 172 -12.39 10.02 4.03
C LEU A 172 -13.23 10.66 5.14
N VAL A 173 -13.93 11.74 4.82
CA VAL A 173 -14.72 12.54 5.75
C VAL A 173 -16.02 12.99 5.08
N ASP A 174 -16.99 13.42 5.88
CA ASP A 174 -18.17 14.09 5.35
C ASP A 174 -17.77 15.39 4.64
N ALA A 175 -18.28 15.59 3.41
CA ALA A 175 -17.91 16.74 2.58
C ALA A 175 -18.13 18.09 3.28
N LYS A 176 -19.23 18.22 4.04
CA LYS A 176 -19.56 19.42 4.82
C LYS A 176 -18.54 19.74 5.93
N GLU A 177 -17.86 18.73 6.45
CA GLU A 177 -16.87 18.87 7.54
C GLU A 177 -15.44 18.96 6.99
N ALA A 178 -15.22 18.71 5.69
CA ALA A 178 -13.89 18.49 5.13
C ALA A 178 -12.91 19.66 5.36
N LEU A 179 -13.38 20.90 5.23
CA LEU A 179 -12.54 22.09 5.45
C LEU A 179 -12.14 22.25 6.93
N ALA A 180 -13.10 22.09 7.85
CA ALA A 180 -12.85 22.19 9.29
C ALA A 180 -11.96 21.05 9.79
N PHE A 181 -12.21 19.83 9.31
CA PHE A 181 -11.38 18.66 9.55
C PHE A 181 -9.95 18.90 9.07
N SER A 182 -9.77 19.34 7.82
CA SER A 182 -8.44 19.56 7.24
C SER A 182 -7.63 20.60 8.01
N ALA A 183 -8.27 21.69 8.47
CA ALA A 183 -7.60 22.71 9.27
C ALA A 183 -7.16 22.16 10.64
N THR A 184 -8.02 21.38 11.30
CA THR A 184 -7.72 20.74 12.59
C THR A 184 -6.61 19.72 12.47
N TRP A 185 -6.68 18.86 11.45
CA TRP A 185 -5.67 17.83 11.19
C TRP A 185 -4.30 18.44 10.86
N GLN A 186 -4.28 19.53 10.08
CA GLN A 186 -3.05 20.29 9.82
C GLN A 186 -2.47 20.90 11.10
N ALA A 187 -3.32 21.43 11.99
CA ALA A 187 -2.88 22.02 13.25
C ALA A 187 -2.28 20.96 14.19
N GLU A 188 -2.90 19.78 14.34
CA GLU A 188 -2.33 18.69 15.13
C GLU A 188 -1.00 18.20 14.54
N TYR A 189 -0.92 18.07 13.21
CA TYR A 189 0.32 17.68 12.54
C TYR A 189 1.44 18.71 12.78
N ALA A 190 1.13 20.01 12.75
CA ALA A 190 2.08 21.07 13.03
C ALA A 190 2.62 21.01 14.47
N GLN A 191 1.80 20.59 15.43
CA GLN A 191 2.22 20.41 16.83
C GLN A 191 3.08 19.15 17.01
N ALA A 192 2.72 18.03 16.37
CA ALA A 192 3.45 16.78 16.44
C ALA A 192 4.79 16.84 15.69
N TYR A 193 4.85 17.56 14.57
CA TYR A 193 6.02 17.63 13.67
C TYR A 193 6.37 19.09 13.27
N PRO A 194 6.71 19.97 14.23
CA PRO A 194 6.89 21.41 13.97
C PRO A 194 7.98 21.72 12.94
N GLY A 195 9.06 20.93 12.91
CA GLY A 195 10.14 21.09 11.93
C GLY A 195 9.81 20.62 10.50
N ARG A 196 8.68 19.93 10.31
CA ARG A 196 8.27 19.36 9.01
C ARG A 196 7.05 20.04 8.41
N GLN A 197 6.28 20.77 9.22
CA GLN A 197 5.10 21.54 8.80
C GLN A 197 5.30 22.38 7.53
N PRO A 198 6.40 23.14 7.33
CA PRO A 198 6.57 23.97 6.14
C PRO A 198 6.59 23.17 4.83
N HIS A 199 6.90 21.88 4.94
CA HIS A 199 7.03 20.95 3.83
C HIS A 199 5.75 20.13 3.58
N ALA A 200 4.76 20.17 4.48
CA ALA A 200 3.50 19.45 4.27
C ALA A 200 2.46 20.28 3.50
N ARG A 201 1.55 19.62 2.81
CA ARG A 201 0.41 20.24 2.13
C ARG A 201 -0.87 19.46 2.44
N PHE A 202 -1.90 20.20 2.84
CA PHE A 202 -3.25 19.71 3.11
C PHE A 202 -4.24 20.39 2.17
N PHE A 203 -5.22 19.66 1.67
CA PHE A 203 -6.37 20.19 0.95
C PHE A 203 -7.47 19.12 0.93
N THR A 204 -8.64 19.55 0.47
CA THR A 204 -9.81 18.71 0.32
C THR A 204 -10.10 18.46 -1.17
N MET A 205 -10.67 17.30 -1.45
CA MET A 205 -11.17 16.94 -2.77
C MET A 205 -12.53 16.28 -2.61
N GLU A 206 -13.58 16.94 -3.09
CA GLU A 206 -14.93 16.36 -3.09
C GLU A 206 -15.17 15.45 -4.30
N ARG A 207 -14.52 15.75 -5.43
CA ARG A 207 -14.62 14.97 -6.67
C ARG A 207 -13.24 14.78 -7.29
N PRO A 208 -12.96 13.60 -7.87
CA PRO A 208 -11.73 13.41 -8.62
C PRO A 208 -11.69 14.37 -9.83
N PRO A 209 -10.55 14.99 -10.14
CA PRO A 209 -10.40 15.81 -11.33
C PRO A 209 -10.55 14.96 -12.60
N SER A 210 -10.91 15.60 -13.71
CA SER A 210 -10.88 14.94 -15.02
C SER A 210 -9.49 14.41 -15.33
N GLY A 211 -9.42 13.23 -15.95
CA GLY A 211 -8.17 12.68 -16.47
C GLY A 211 -7.57 13.58 -17.56
N ALA A 212 -6.27 13.41 -17.82
CA ALA A 212 -5.61 14.13 -18.90
C ALA A 212 -6.27 13.79 -20.24
N SER A 213 -6.77 14.82 -20.93
CA SER A 213 -7.35 14.71 -22.27
C SER A 213 -6.75 15.81 -23.15
N SER A 214 -6.61 15.52 -24.45
CA SER A 214 -6.44 16.58 -25.44
C SER A 214 -7.78 17.29 -25.57
N VAL A 215 -7.87 18.51 -25.06
CA VAL A 215 -9.01 19.38 -25.35
C VAL A 215 -8.85 19.81 -26.80
N LEU A 216 -9.61 19.18 -27.71
CA LEU A 216 -9.86 19.67 -29.07
C LEU A 216 -11.09 20.58 -29.04
#